data_AF-A0A7G8DLZ1-F1
#
_entry.id   AF-A0A7G8DLZ1-F1
#
_cell.length_a   1.000
_cell.length_b   1.000
_cell.length_c   1.000
_cell.angle_alpha   90.00
_cell.angle_beta   90.00
_cell.angle_gamma   90.00
#
_symmetry.space_group_name_H-M   'P 1'
#
loop_
_entity.id
_entity.type
_entity.pdbx_description
1 polymer ?
#
loop_
_entity_poly.entity_id
_entity_poly.type
_entity_poly.pdbx_seq_one_letter_code
_entity_poly.pdbx_strand_id
1 'polypeptide(L)' 'MNSLDLEVVNVLFFQQMIEAVEEEQWNSAAMALYKLYAIEEGERFNDLTNDLAEADGDWEATAA' A
#
# COMPACT_ATOMS: atom_id res chain seq x y z
N MET A 1 -5.69 -13.70 12.00
CA MET A 1 -4.71 -12.62 11.76
C MET A 1 -4.83 -12.24 10.31
N ASN A 2 -5.26 -11.02 10.00
CA ASN A 2 -5.09 -10.28 8.74
C ASN A 2 -5.96 -9.01 8.76
N SER A 3 -5.86 -8.25 9.87
CA SER A 3 -6.26 -6.84 9.84
C SER A 3 -4.99 -6.12 9.42
N LEU A 4 -4.85 -5.81 8.13
CA LEU A 4 -3.81 -4.92 7.65
C LEU A 4 -3.90 -3.64 8.51
N ASP A 5 -2.84 -3.35 9.26
CA ASP A 5 -2.84 -2.24 10.20
C ASP A 5 -2.84 -0.95 9.40
N LEU A 6 -3.90 -0.14 9.56
CA LEU A 6 -4.10 1.10 8.84
C LEU A 6 -2.92 2.07 9.08
N GLU A 7 -2.31 1.99 10.27
CA GLU A 7 -1.14 2.80 10.61
C GLU A 7 0.08 2.42 9.75
N VAL A 8 0.27 1.13 9.51
CA VAL A 8 1.37 0.63 8.66
C VAL A 8 1.14 1.05 7.20
N VAL A 9 -0.11 0.96 6.72
CA VAL A 9 -0.47 1.38 5.36
C VAL A 9 -0.26 2.89 5.17
N ASN A 10 -0.61 3.69 6.17
CA ASN A 10 -0.34 5.13 6.15
C ASN A 10 1.15 5.42 6.02
N VAL A 11 1.99 4.77 6.83
CA VAL A 11 3.44 4.97 6.77
C VAL A 11 4.00 4.62 5.38
N LEU A 12 3.52 3.53 4.77
CA LEU A 12 3.95 3.11 3.43
C LEU A 12 3.59 4.13 2.35
N PHE A 13 2.37 4.68 2.38
CA PHE A 13 2.00 5.71 1.41
C PHE A 13 2.73 7.04 1.65
N PHE A 14 3.06 7.37 2.89
CA PHE A 14 3.94 8.51 3.19
C PHE A 14 5.34 8.31 2.61
N GLN A 15 5.93 7.13 2.76
CA GLN A 15 7.23 6.80 2.17
C GLN A 15 7.18 6.90 0.65
N GLN A 16 6.18 6.28 0.03
CA GLN A 16 5.98 6.32 -1.43
C GLN A 16 5.81 7.77 -1.94
N MET A 17 5.12 8.63 -1.19
CA MET A 17 4.96 10.03 -1.55
C MET A 17 6.31 10.77 -1.51
N ILE A 18 7.11 10.56 -0.47
CA ILE A 18 8.42 11.21 -0.32
C ILE A 18 9.36 10.77 -1.45
N GLU A 19 9.46 9.48 -1.71
CA GLU A 19 10.27 8.93 -2.81
C GLU A 19 9.84 9.50 -4.16
N ALA A 20 8.53 9.56 -4.42
CA ALA A 20 8.00 10.14 -5.66
C ALA A 20 8.31 11.63 -5.80
N VAL A 21 8.35 12.39 -4.70
CA VAL A 21 8.75 13.80 -4.72
C VAL A 21 10.25 13.95 -4.98
N GLU A 22 11.08 13.11 -4.36
CA GLU A 22 12.54 13.10 -4.59
C GLU A 22 12.90 12.75 -6.04
N GLU A 23 12.11 11.88 -6.68
CA GLU A 23 12.28 11.49 -8.08
C GLU A 23 11.55 12.41 -9.08
N GLU A 24 10.96 13.51 -8.63
CA GLU A 24 10.15 14.44 -9.45
C GLU A 24 8.96 13.76 -10.17
N GLN A 25 8.48 12.63 -9.65
CA GLN A 25 7.32 11.88 -10.15
C GLN A 25 6.02 12.44 -9.55
N TRP A 26 5.63 13.64 -9.99
CA TRP A 26 4.49 14.36 -9.41
C TRP A 26 3.14 13.62 -9.47
N ASN A 27 2.91 12.81 -10.51
CA ASN A 27 1.70 11.99 -10.62
C ASN A 27 1.64 10.93 -9.52
N SER A 28 2.77 10.27 -9.24
CA SER A 28 2.89 9.25 -8.21
C SER A 28 2.75 9.87 -6.81
N ALA A 29 3.36 11.03 -6.60
CA ALA A 29 3.25 11.78 -5.34
C ALA A 29 1.80 12.22 -5.06
N ALA A 30 1.10 12.75 -6.06
CA ALA A 30 -0.30 13.15 -5.93
C ALA A 30 -1.23 11.94 -5.66
N MET A 31 -0.95 10.79 -6.28
CA MET A 31 -1.71 9.56 -6.03
C MET A 31 -1.48 9.02 -4.62
N ALA A 32 -0.25 9.03 -4.12
CA ALA A 32 0.07 8.62 -2.75
C ALA A 32 -0.61 9.54 -1.72
N LEU A 33 -0.60 10.86 -1.97
CA LEU A 33 -1.31 11.84 -1.15
C LEU A 33 -2.83 11.59 -1.14
N TYR A 34 -3.43 11.31 -2.30
CA TYR A 34 -4.86 10.98 -2.39
C TYR A 34 -5.23 9.75 -1.55
N LYS A 35 -4.40 8.70 -1.62
CA LYS A 35 -4.61 7.48 -0.84
C LYS A 35 -4.49 7.71 0.67
N LEU A 36 -3.57 8.58 1.10
CA LEU A 36 -3.47 8.99 2.51
C LEU A 36 -4.75 9.68 2.99
N TYR A 37 -5.26 10.65 2.23
CA TYR A 37 -6.51 11.35 2.58
C TYR A 37 -7.71 10.40 2.69
N ALA A 38 -7.85 9.49 1.73
CA ALA A 38 -8.94 8.52 1.74
C ALA A 38 -8.85 7.54 2.93
N ILE A 39 -7.64 7.16 3.37
CA ILE A 39 -7.47 6.36 4.60
C ILE A 39 -7.86 7.16 5.84
N GLU A 40 -7.48 8.44 5.92
CA GLU A 40 -7.89 9.34 7.02
C GLU A 40 -9.41 9.54 7.07
N GLU A 41 -10.09 9.55 5.92
CA GLU A 41 -11.56 9.60 5.81
C GLU A 41 -12.24 8.25 6.09
N GLY A 42 -11.47 7.18 6.33
CA GLY A 42 -11.97 5.85 6.65
C GLY A 42 -12.35 5.00 5.43
N GLU A 43 -12.00 5.45 4.22
CA GLU A 43 -12.13 4.63 3.02
C GLU A 43 -11.09 3.50 3.03
N ARG A 44 -11.56 2.26 2.84
CA ARG A 44 -10.69 1.08 2.74
C ARG A 44 -10.40 0.77 1.27
N PHE A 45 -9.14 0.92 0.87
CA PHE A 45 -8.69 0.49 -0.45
C PHE A 45 -8.59 -1.03 -0.52
N ASN A 46 -9.51 -1.68 -1.23
CA ASN A 46 -9.46 -3.13 -1.49
C ASN A 46 -8.38 -3.52 -2.52
N ASP A 47 -7.84 -2.55 -3.26
CA ASP A 47 -6.88 -2.81 -4.34
C ASP A 47 -5.55 -3.40 -3.82
N LEU A 48 -5.09 -3.02 -2.63
CA LEU A 48 -3.90 -3.63 -2.00
C LEU A 48 -4.15 -5.04 -1.47
N THR A 49 -5.41 -5.39 -1.18
CA THR A 49 -5.72 -6.70 -0.58
C THR A 49 -5.69 -7.81 -1.62
N ASN A 50 -5.93 -7.47 -2.89
CA ASN A 50 -5.91 -8.44 -3.99
C ASN A 50 -4.47 -8.72 -4.47
N ASP A 51 -3.60 -7.71 -4.54
CA ASP A 51 -2.20 -7.89 -4.95
C ASP A 51 -1.35 -8.63 -3.91
N LEU A 52 -1.70 -8.52 -2.62
CA LEU A 52 -1.05 -9.31 -1.55
C LEU A 52 -1.58 -10.75 -1.45
N ALA A 53 -2.83 -11.00 -1.85
CA ALA A 53 -3.41 -12.35 -1.86
C ALA A 53 -2.79 -13.24 -2.94
N GLU A 54 -2.27 -12.66 -4.04
CA GLU A 54 -1.49 -13.40 -5.04
C GLU A 54 -0.02 -13.61 -4.62
N ALA A 55 0.52 -12.78 -3.72
CA ALA A 55 1.88 -12.94 -3.20
C ALA A 55 2.00 -13.96 -2.04
N ASP A 56 0.92 -14.26 -1.32
CA ASP A 56 0.88 -15.26 -0.24
C ASP A 56 0.66 -16.70 -0.76
N GLY A 57 0.44 -16.87 -2.07
CA GLY A 57 0.12 -18.16 -2.68
C GLY A 57 1.31 -18.99 -3.18
N ASP A 58 2.55 -18.50 -3.11
CA ASP A 58 3.71 -19.13 -3.78
C ASP A 58 4.82 -19.63 -2.82
N TRP A 59 4.60 -19.61 -1.50
CA TRP A 59 5.63 -20.08 -0.54
C TRP A 59 5.32 -21.43 0.15
N GLU A 60 4.21 -22.10 -0.18
CA GLU A 60 3.85 -23.41 0.39
C GLU A 60 3.72 -24.54 -0.67
N ALA A 61 4.64 -24.61 -1.64
CA ALA A 61 4.72 -25.73 -2.59
C ALA A 61 6.13 -26.26 -2.90
N THR A 62 7.14 -25.96 -2.06
CA THR A 62 8.43 -26.66 -2.12
C THR A 62 8.99 -26.93 -0.71
N ALA A 63 8.33 -27.83 0.02
CA ALA A 63 8.97 -28.61 1.07
C ALA A 63 8.68 -30.09 0.77
N ALA A 64 9.64 -30.72 0.09
CA ALA A 64 9.73 -32.16 -0.08
C ALA A 64 10.11 -32.84 1.25
#